data_AF-A0A916RT90-F1
#
_entry.id   AF-A0A916RT90-F1
#
_cell.length_a   1.000
_cell.length_b   1.000
_cell.length_c   1.000
_cell.angle_alpha   90.00
_cell.angle_beta   90.00
_cell.angle_gamma   90.00
#
_symmetry.space_group_name_H-M   'P 1'
#
loop_
_entity.id
_entity.type
_entity.pdbx_description
1 polymer ?
#
loop_
_entity_poly.entity_id
_entity_poly.type
_entity_poly.pdbx_seq_one_letter_code
_entity_poly.pdbx_strand_id
1 'polypeptide(L)' 'MVKVKMNVQTAYHGELFRAGKIYEVDEVTAKRWIASKLAVAVEEN' A
#
# COMPACT_ATOMS: atom_id res chain seq x y z
N MET A 1 -10.88 1.56 5.57
CA MET A 1 -9.54 0.94 5.55
C MET A 1 -9.48 0.01 4.35
N VAL A 2 -8.39 0.05 3.57
CA VAL A 2 -8.27 -0.68 2.29
C VAL A 2 -6.95 -1.45 2.27
N LYS A 3 -6.98 -2.68 1.74
CA LYS A 3 -5.79 -3.51 1.55
C LYS A 3 -5.07 -3.10 0.26
N VAL A 4 -3.79 -2.78 0.37
CA VAL A 4 -2.93 -2.48 -0.76
C VAL A 4 -1.70 -3.37 -0.72
N LYS A 5 -1.28 -3.86 -1.88
CA LYS A 5 -0.03 -4.60 -2.06
C LYS A 5 1.05 -3.63 -2.48
N MET A 6 2.10 -3.54 -1.69
CA MET A 6 3.22 -2.65 -1.96
C MET A 6 4.03 -3.16 -3.15
N ASN A 7 4.37 -2.29 -4.09
CA ASN A 7 5.27 -2.61 -5.19
C ASN A 7 6.74 -2.35 -4.80
N VAL A 8 6.96 -1.38 -3.90
CA VAL A 8 8.29 -0.95 -3.46
C VAL A 8 8.44 -1.12 -1.95
N GLN A 9 9.69 -1.24 -1.49
CA GLN A 9 10.00 -1.19 -0.07
C GLN A 9 10.11 0.27 0.37
N THR A 10 9.32 0.68 1.36
CA THR A 10 9.35 2.03 1.91
C THR A 10 9.13 2.00 3.41
N ALA A 11 9.69 2.97 4.12
CA ALA A 11 9.37 3.21 5.51
C ALA A 11 8.28 4.29 5.58
N TYR A 12 7.18 4.02 6.27
CA TYR A 12 6.07 4.95 6.43
C TYR A 12 5.55 4.89 7.86
N HIS A 13 5.41 6.05 8.52
CA HIS A 13 4.99 6.14 9.93
C HIS A 13 5.80 5.29 10.92
N GLY A 14 7.10 5.06 10.65
CA GLY A 14 7.96 4.22 11.49
C GLY A 14 7.80 2.72 11.24
N GLU A 15 6.90 2.31 10.34
CA GLU A 15 6.73 0.94 9.90
C GLU A 15 7.41 0.71 8.56
N LEU A 16 7.92 -0.51 8.37
CA LEU A 16 8.67 -0.89 7.18
C LEU A 16 7.77 -1.72 6.27
N PHE A 17 7.28 -1.06 5.22
CA PHE A 17 6.43 -1.66 4.20
C PHE A 17 7.33 -2.35 3.19
N ARG A 18 7.28 -3.68 3.16
CA ARG A 18 8.09 -4.49 2.24
C ARG A 18 7.40 -4.64 0.90
N ALA A 19 8.18 -4.56 -0.18
CA ALA A 19 7.69 -4.85 -1.52
C ALA A 19 7.07 -6.25 -1.59
N GLY A 20 5.93 -6.37 -2.28
CA GLY A 20 5.17 -7.59 -2.48
C GLY A 20 4.26 -7.99 -1.29
N LYS A 21 4.35 -7.32 -0.14
CA LYS A 21 3.47 -7.56 1.01
C LYS A 21 2.20 -6.71 0.94
N ILE A 22 1.13 -7.24 1.53
CA ILE A 22 -0.17 -6.59 1.62
C ILE A 22 -0.27 -5.92 2.98
N TYR A 23 -0.69 -4.67 2.97
CA TYR A 23 -0.91 -3.87 4.17
C TYR A 23 -2.27 -3.20 4.09
N GLU A 24 -2.87 -3.00 5.25
CA GLU A 24 -4.12 -2.28 5.38
C GLU A 24 -3.82 -0.82 5.73
N VAL A 25 -4.24 0.11 4.86
CA VAL A 25 -4.00 1.54 5.03
C VAL A 25 -5.29 2.33 4.83
N ASP A 26 -5.25 3.60 5.20
CA ASP A 26 -6.38 4.48 4.94
C ASP A 26 -6.62 4.68 3.44
N GLU A 27 -7.87 4.90 3.07
CA GLU A 27 -8.31 5.01 1.68
C GLU A 27 -7.63 6.20 0.96
N VAL A 28 -7.38 7.29 1.68
CA VAL A 28 -6.64 8.46 1.15
C VAL A 28 -5.20 8.09 0.84
N THR A 29 -4.56 7.32 1.73
CA THR A 29 -3.17 6.86 1.56
C THR A 29 -3.07 5.85 0.42
N ALA A 30 -3.99 4.89 0.37
CA ALA A 30 -4.11 3.92 -0.71
C ALA A 30 -4.22 4.61 -2.08
N LYS A 31 -5.14 5.57 -2.23
CA LYS A 31 -5.32 6.33 -3.48
C LYS A 31 -4.02 7.03 -3.92
N ARG A 32 -3.30 7.67 -2.99
CA ARG A 32 -2.00 8.32 -3.29
C ARG A 32 -0.94 7.33 -3.73
N TRP A 33 -0.84 6.19 -3.05
CA TRP A 33 0.15 5.16 -3.37
C TRP A 33 -0.16 4.48 -4.71
N ILE A 34 -1.43 4.20 -5.00
CA ILE A 34 -1.87 3.64 -6.28
C ILE A 34 -1.61 4.61 -7.42
N ALA A 35 -1.99 5.89 -7.26
CA ALA A 35 -1.72 6.94 -8.27
C ALA A 35 -0.21 7.11 -8.53
N SER A 36 0.62 6.96 -7.49
CA SER A 36 2.09 7.06 -7.58
C SER A 36 2.76 5.73 -7.97
N LYS A 37 2.00 4.67 -8.28
CA LYS A 37 2.48 3.32 -8.60
C LYS A 37 3.31 2.63 -7.50
N LEU A 38 3.24 3.15 -6.26
CA LEU A 38 3.91 2.62 -5.08
C LEU A 38 3.25 1.34 -4.55
N ALA A 39 1.94 1.21 -4.74
CA ALA A 39 1.14 0.07 -4.33
C ALA A 39 0.03 -0.22 -5.35
N VAL A 40 -0.56 -1.41 -5.29
CA VAL A 40 -1.76 -1.79 -6.05
C VAL A 40 -2.89 -2.15 -5.10
N ALA A 41 -4.12 -1.82 -5.47
CA ALA A 41 -5.29 -2.26 -4.73
C ALA A 41 -5.36 -3.79 -4.73
N VAL A 42 -5.66 -4.37 -3.56
CA VAL A 42 -5.97 -5.79 -3.46
C VAL A 42 -7.48 -5.88 -3.32
N GLU A 43 -8.17 -6.18 -4.42
CA GLU A 43 -9.57 -6.62 -4.34
C GLU A 43 -9.57 -8.07 -3.85
N GLU A 44 -10.25 -8.32 -2.72
CA GLU A 44 -10.62 -9.68 -2.33
C GLU A 44 -11.67 -10.14 -3.34
N ASN A 45 -11.21 -10.88 -4.35
CA ASN A 45 -12.05 -11.59 -5.32
C ASN A 45 -12.45 -12.95 -4.74
#